data_AF-T0VAG3-F1
#
_entry.id   AF-T0VAG3-F1
#
_cell.length_a   1.000
_cell.length_b   1.000
_cell.length_c   1.000
_cell.angle_alpha   90.00
_cell.angle_beta   90.00
_cell.angle_gamma   90.00
#
_symmetry.space_group_name_H-M   'P 1'
#
loop_
_entity.id
_entity.type
_entity.pdbx_description
1 polymer ?
#
loop_
_entity_poly.entity_id
_entity_poly.type
_entity_poly.pdbx_seq_one_letter_code
_entity_poly.pdbx_strand_id
1 'polypeptide(L)'
;LGQSLHDRLELKGIDLMTPVRKNMKQKKILFPNFSKRRKVIERVFSFLTNLGAERCKSRSPQGFQLKLEMILLAYSLLLKSAKSLEPETLRYSIGYQVMAK
;
A
#
# COMPACT_ATOMS: atom_id res chain seq x y z
N LEU A 1 -19.63 1.96 1.47
CA LEU A 1 -19.57 0.64 2.15
C LEU A 1 -20.91 0.48 2.88
N GLY A 2 -21.74 -0.49 2.51
CA GLY A 2 -23.08 -0.65 3.10
C GLY A 2 -23.06 -1.45 4.40
N GLN A 3 -24.10 -1.29 5.23
CA GLN A 3 -24.28 -2.03 6.50
C GLN A 3 -24.22 -3.56 6.27
N SER A 4 -24.84 -4.04 5.20
CA SER A 4 -24.83 -5.45 4.83
C SER A 4 -23.43 -6.03 4.57
N LEU A 5 -22.47 -5.22 4.12
CA LEU A 5 -21.08 -5.67 3.96
C LEU A 5 -20.35 -5.70 5.30
N HIS A 6 -20.65 -4.75 6.18
CA HIS A 6 -20.10 -4.73 7.53
C HIS A 6 -20.49 -6.00 8.30
N ASP A 7 -21.79 -6.30 8.35
CA ASP A 7 -22.33 -7.44 9.10
C ASP A 7 -21.76 -8.77 8.56
N ARG A 8 -21.61 -8.91 7.23
CA ARG A 8 -21.00 -10.09 6.61
C ARG A 8 -19.53 -10.29 6.94
N LEU A 9 -18.78 -9.20 7.11
CA LEU A 9 -17.36 -9.26 7.45
C LEU A 9 -17.16 -9.54 8.94
N GLU A 10 -18.01 -8.98 9.79
CA GLU A 10 -18.04 -9.26 11.21
C GLU A 10 -18.31 -10.76 11.48
N LEU A 11 -19.24 -11.38 10.75
CA LEU A 11 -19.48 -12.83 10.80
C LEU A 11 -18.25 -13.68 10.41
N LYS A 12 -17.33 -13.12 9.62
CA LYS A 12 -16.07 -13.77 9.24
C LYS A 12 -14.92 -13.45 10.21
N GLY A 13 -15.19 -12.74 11.30
CA GLY A 13 -14.18 -12.27 12.24
C GLY A 13 -13.30 -11.16 11.68
N ILE A 14 -13.75 -10.48 10.62
CA ILE A 14 -13.02 -9.38 9.98
C ILE A 14 -13.59 -8.06 10.49
N ASP A 15 -12.81 -7.33 11.29
CA ASP A 15 -13.17 -6.01 11.78
C ASP A 15 -12.78 -4.91 10.76
N LEU A 16 -13.77 -4.14 10.31
CA LEU A 16 -13.59 -3.04 9.38
C LEU A 16 -13.20 -1.75 10.11
N MET A 17 -11.89 -1.53 10.19
CA MET A 17 -11.35 -0.33 10.82
C MET A 17 -11.55 0.92 9.94
N THR A 18 -12.30 1.89 10.45
CA THR A 18 -12.49 3.20 9.81
C THR A 18 -11.72 4.30 10.54
N PRO A 19 -11.19 5.32 9.83
CA PRO A 19 -10.51 6.43 10.47
C PRO A 19 -11.49 7.22 11.34
N VAL A 20 -11.04 7.55 12.55
CA VAL A 20 -11.82 8.34 13.51
C VAL A 20 -12.08 9.74 12.94
N ARG A 21 -13.35 10.11 12.79
CA ARG A 21 -13.78 11.44 12.34
C ARG A 21 -14.04 12.34 13.55
N LYS A 22 -13.93 13.66 13.36
CA LYS A 22 -14.15 14.67 14.43
C LYS A 22 -15.50 14.49 15.14
N ASN A 23 -16.55 14.12 14.38
CA ASN A 23 -17.93 14.02 14.83
C ASN A 23 -18.37 12.59 15.23
N MET A 24 -17.45 11.62 15.32
CA MET A 24 -17.81 10.26 15.75
C MET A 24 -18.07 10.20 17.25
N LYS A 25 -19.24 9.66 17.63
CA LYS A 25 -19.65 9.46 19.03
C LYS A 25 -18.74 8.50 19.79
N GLN A 26 -18.26 7.44 19.13
CA GLN A 26 -17.31 6.50 19.70
C GLN A 26 -16.01 6.49 18.89
N LYS A 27 -14.89 6.75 19.56
CA LYS A 27 -13.56 6.79 18.96
C LYS A 27 -12.77 5.57 19.41
N LYS A 28 -13.03 4.40 18.81
CA LYS A 28 -12.19 3.22 19.01
C LYS A 28 -10.91 3.38 18.18
N ILE A 29 -9.78 3.58 18.84
CA ILE A 29 -8.45 3.49 18.23
C ILE A 29 -7.85 2.17 18.70
N LEU A 30 -7.91 1.14 17.86
CA LEU A 30 -7.44 -0.21 18.20
C LEU A 30 -5.91 -0.25 18.40
N PHE A 31 -5.16 0.66 17.76
CA PHE A 31 -3.71 0.73 17.87
C PHE A 31 -3.17 2.17 17.87
N PRO A 32 -2.22 2.51 18.77
CA PRO A 32 -1.51 3.78 18.72
C PRO A 32 -0.75 3.91 17.38
N ASN A 33 -0.75 5.10 16.79
CA ASN A 33 -0.12 5.43 15.50
C ASN A 33 -0.70 4.73 14.24
N PHE A 34 -1.88 4.12 14.31
CA PHE A 34 -2.53 3.49 13.14
C PHE A 34 -2.61 4.42 11.93
N SER A 35 -3.00 5.68 12.12
CA SER A 35 -3.10 6.67 11.04
C SER A 35 -1.76 6.92 10.33
N LYS A 36 -0.64 6.86 11.06
CA LYS A 36 0.70 7.01 10.47
C LYS A 36 1.07 5.79 9.62
N ARG A 37 0.88 4.58 10.18
CA ARG A 37 1.13 3.32 9.45
C ARG A 37 0.25 3.20 8.19
N ARG A 38 -1.04 3.55 8.29
CA ARG A 38 -1.96 3.58 7.15
C ARG A 38 -1.46 4.49 6.03
N LYS A 39 -1.05 5.73 6.36
CA LYS A 39 -0.51 6.66 5.35
C LYS A 39 0.72 6.12 4.64
N VAL A 40 1.59 5.41 5.36
CA VAL A 40 2.77 4.75 4.77
C VAL A 40 2.33 3.67 3.79
N ILE A 41 1.39 2.80 4.19
CA ILE A 41 0.85 1.74 3.34
C ILE A 41 0.19 2.32 2.09
N GLU A 42 -0.72 3.29 2.24
CA GLU A 42 -1.41 3.96 1.13
C GLU A 42 -0.42 4.62 0.16
N ARG A 43 0.64 5.24 0.69
CA ARG A 43 1.70 5.84 -0.13
C ARG A 43 2.45 4.78 -0.95
N VAL A 44 2.80 3.64 -0.36
CA VAL A 44 3.46 2.54 -1.09
C VAL A 44 2.53 1.98 -2.17
N PHE A 45 1.25 1.76 -1.88
CA PHE A 45 0.29 1.31 -2.90
C PHE A 45 0.18 2.30 -4.06
N SER A 46 0.10 3.61 -3.79
CA SER A 46 0.11 4.63 -4.83
C SER A 46 1.36 4.56 -5.72
N PHE A 47 2.53 4.27 -5.14
CA PHE A 47 3.75 4.06 -5.90
C PHE A 47 3.70 2.80 -6.78
N LEU A 48 3.17 1.69 -6.27
CA LEU A 48 2.98 0.47 -7.06
C LEU A 48 1.99 0.67 -8.21
N THR A 49 0.91 1.42 -7.99
CA THR A 49 -0.03 1.81 -9.05
C THR A 49 0.68 2.60 -10.15
N ASN A 50 1.54 3.56 -9.78
CA ASN A 50 2.35 4.31 -10.74
C ASN A 50 3.31 3.41 -11.54
N LEU A 51 3.91 2.40 -10.90
CA LEU A 51 4.71 1.36 -11.57
C LEU A 51 3.89 0.40 -12.44
N GLY A 52 2.56 0.50 -12.40
CA GLY A 52 1.66 -0.23 -13.28
C GLY A 52 1.02 -1.47 -12.66
N ALA A 53 0.97 -1.60 -11.33
CA ALA A 53 0.32 -2.72 -10.65
C ALA A 53 -1.14 -2.92 -11.08
N GLU A 54 -1.88 -1.83 -11.28
CA GLU A 54 -3.28 -1.85 -11.74
C GLU A 54 -3.43 -1.99 -13.25
N ARG A 55 -2.35 -1.76 -14.03
CA ARG A 55 -2.35 -1.85 -15.51
C ARG A 55 -1.98 -3.25 -16.01
N CYS A 56 -2.22 -4.26 -15.18
CA CYS A 56 -1.90 -5.65 -15.50
C CYS A 56 -2.94 -6.24 -16.46
N LYS A 57 -2.52 -6.62 -17.67
CA LYS A 57 -3.37 -7.20 -18.73
C LYS A 57 -3.24 -8.73 -18.85
N SER A 58 -2.67 -9.38 -17.84
CA SER A 58 -2.43 -10.83 -17.85
C SER A 58 -3.76 -11.59 -17.89
N ARG A 59 -3.85 -12.59 -18.77
CA ARG A 59 -5.06 -13.42 -18.96
C ARG A 59 -5.09 -14.68 -18.10
N SER A 60 -4.02 -14.94 -17.33
CA SER A 60 -3.93 -16.06 -16.38
C SER A 60 -3.59 -15.55 -14.98
N PRO A 61 -4.05 -16.23 -13.92
CA PRO A 61 -3.68 -15.90 -12.54
C PRO A 61 -2.16 -15.90 -12.32
N GLN A 62 -1.45 -16.88 -12.90
CA GLN A 62 0.00 -17.01 -12.78
C GLN A 62 0.72 -15.84 -13.47
N GLY A 63 0.26 -15.44 -14.65
CA GLY A 63 0.82 -14.28 -15.35
C GLY A 63 0.53 -12.96 -14.63
N PHE A 64 -0.59 -12.86 -13.91
CA PHE A 64 -0.88 -11.71 -13.06
C PHE A 64 0.05 -11.68 -11.84
N GLN A 65 0.20 -12.82 -11.16
CA GLN A 65 1.10 -12.97 -10.01
C GLN A 65 2.55 -12.62 -10.38
N LEU A 66 3.09 -13.23 -11.44
CA LEU A 66 4.46 -12.96 -11.89
C LEU A 66 4.68 -11.46 -12.18
N LYS A 67 3.71 -10.81 -12.83
CA LYS A 67 3.81 -9.37 -13.12
C LYS A 67 3.78 -8.50 -11.86
N LEU A 68 2.96 -8.87 -10.87
CA LEU A 68 2.98 -8.21 -9.56
C LEU A 68 4.32 -8.40 -8.84
N GLU A 69 4.85 -9.63 -8.83
CA GLU A 69 6.16 -9.94 -8.23
C GLU A 69 7.28 -9.14 -8.88
N MET A 70 7.28 -9.02 -10.22
CA MET A 70 8.23 -8.18 -10.94
C MET A 70 8.13 -6.69 -10.54
N ILE A 71 6.92 -6.15 -10.39
CA ILE A 71 6.71 -4.76 -9.96
C ILE A 71 7.22 -4.54 -8.53
N LEU A 72 6.93 -5.49 -7.62
CA LEU A 72 7.40 -5.44 -6.23
C LEU A 72 8.93 -5.53 -6.14
N LEU A 73 9.54 -6.38 -6.96
CA LEU A 73 10.99 -6.49 -7.07
C LEU A 73 11.60 -5.19 -7.58
N ALA A 74 11.06 -4.63 -8.68
CA ALA A 74 11.53 -3.36 -9.23
C ALA A 74 11.43 -2.21 -8.22
N TYR A 75 10.30 -2.11 -7.51
CA TYR A 75 10.11 -1.13 -6.44
C TYR A 75 11.17 -1.31 -5.33
N SER A 76 11.44 -2.54 -4.91
CA SER A 76 12.39 -2.84 -3.83
C SER A 76 13.83 -2.48 -4.20
N LEU A 77 14.26 -2.75 -5.43
CA LEU A 77 15.58 -2.38 -5.94
C LEU A 77 15.76 -0.86 -6.06
N LEU A 78 14.75 -0.18 -6.60
CA LEU A 78 14.75 1.29 -6.71
C LEU A 78 14.73 1.95 -5.33
N LEU A 79 13.93 1.41 -4.40
CA LEU A 79 13.89 1.89 -3.02
C LEU A 79 15.22 1.66 -2.30
N LYS A 80 15.86 0.51 -2.48
CA LYS A 80 17.20 0.23 -1.92
C LYS A 80 18.21 1.29 -2.41
N SER A 81 18.15 1.63 -3.70
CA SER A 81 19.02 2.66 -4.28
C SER A 81 18.68 4.05 -3.73
N ALA A 82 17.40 4.41 -3.63
CA ALA A 82 16.95 5.67 -3.05
C ALA A 82 17.43 5.84 -1.60
N LYS A 83 17.41 4.76 -0.81
CA LYS A 83 17.86 4.73 0.58
C LYS A 83 19.36 4.96 0.77
N SER A 84 20.16 4.78 -0.28
CA SER A 84 21.59 5.17 -0.23
C SER A 84 21.79 6.68 -0.13
N LEU A 85 20.83 7.48 -0.64
CA LEU A 85 20.81 8.94 -0.50
C LEU A 85 19.99 9.39 0.70
N GLU A 86 18.77 8.87 0.83
CA GLU A 86 17.83 9.23 1.91
C GLU A 86 17.36 7.96 2.66
N PRO A 87 17.95 7.60 3.81
CA PRO A 87 17.68 6.32 4.49
C PRO A 87 16.20 6.06 4.84
N GLU A 88 15.47 7.11 5.22
CA GLU A 88 14.06 7.04 5.66
C GLU A 88 13.06 7.25 4.52
N THR A 89 13.53 7.39 3.28
CA THR A 89 12.64 7.67 2.15
C THR A 89 11.84 6.44 1.75
N LEU A 90 10.60 6.69 1.32
CA LEU A 90 9.76 5.70 0.64
C LEU A 90 9.67 5.99 -0.86
N ARG A 91 10.28 7.09 -1.33
CA ARG A 91 10.19 7.55 -2.71
C ARG A 91 11.18 6.78 -3.57
N TYR A 92 10.70 5.72 -4.20
CA TYR A 92 11.50 4.92 -5.15
C TYR A 92 12.04 5.75 -6.33
N SER A 93 11.39 6.86 -6.67
CA SER A 93 11.77 7.72 -7.80
C SER A 93 13.16 8.35 -7.65
N ILE A 94 13.63 8.56 -6.42
CA ILE A 94 15.01 9.02 -6.14
C ILE A 94 16.01 7.97 -6.64
N GLY A 95 15.65 6.69 -6.56
CA GLY A 95 16.49 5.59 -7.03
C GLY A 95 16.84 5.67 -8.52
N TYR A 96 15.95 6.24 -9.36
CA TYR A 96 16.28 6.46 -10.78
C TYR A 96 17.47 7.40 -10.97
N GLN A 97 17.59 8.44 -10.14
CA GLN A 97 18.69 9.38 -10.22
C GLN A 97 20.03 8.75 -9.82
N VAL A 98 19.98 7.75 -8.94
CA VAL A 98 21.16 7.00 -8.51
C VAL A 98 21.61 6.03 -9.59
N MET A 99 20.66 5.32 -10.23
CA MET A 99 20.97 4.34 -11.27
C MET A 99 21.31 4.96 -12.64
N ALA A 100 20.99 6.24 -12.84
CA ALA A 100 21.32 6.98 -14.06
C ALA A 100 22.75 7.57 -14.07
N LYS A 101 23.49 7.43 -12.96
CA LYS A 101 24.91 7.77 -12.86
C LYS A 101 25.76 6.53 -13.06
#